data_AF-A0A7R9ZF63-F1
#
_entry.id   AF-A0A7R9ZF63-F1
#
_cell.length_a   1.000
_cell.length_b   1.000
_cell.length_c   1.000
_cell.angle_alpha   90.00
_cell.angle_beta   90.00
_cell.angle_gamma   90.00
#
_symmetry.space_group_name_H-M   'P 1'
#
loop_
_entity.id
_entity.type
_entity.pdbx_description
1 polymer ?
#
loop_
_entity_poly.entity_id
_entity_poly.type
_entity_poly.pdbx_seq_one_letter_code
_entity_poly.pdbx_strand_id
1 'polypeptide(L)'
;WNDTVNEARQSLQDAGVDASVPLVAVFRIIGVMEDVVELSNFLKAVSPTSGAGVPPGRMIDYPNPGVVPSYYESYWNAILPKSWLLDKERSVSFIHDYVTTDPIHAEYFYVLGGRTAVDHDQNNAISSSQREASFVIPTTDLELTERLLQELYGDIHASGSSNFVAGAEYNHVGPREVGPLKEDWTKACPLSWSRQEKADKCISLQESTWGTTGQAKLIQIKHSVDPNSRFQCYGCVGYVE
;
A
#
# COMPACT_ATOMS: atom_id res chain seq x y z
N TRP A 1 -14.32 0.71 -21.07
CA TRP A 1 -14.72 -0.05 -19.87
C TRP A 1 -14.89 -1.52 -20.19
N ASN A 2 -15.85 -1.90 -21.04
CA ASN A 2 -15.96 -3.29 -21.52
C ASN A 2 -14.65 -3.84 -22.09
N ASP A 3 -13.91 -3.04 -22.86
CA ASP A 3 -12.59 -3.43 -23.38
C ASP A 3 -11.61 -3.73 -22.24
N THR A 4 -11.56 -2.87 -21.21
CA THR A 4 -10.72 -3.05 -20.01
C THR A 4 -11.08 -4.33 -19.23
N VAL A 5 -12.38 -4.63 -19.10
CA VAL A 5 -12.86 -5.86 -18.42
C VAL A 5 -12.47 -7.10 -19.23
N ASN A 6 -12.63 -7.05 -20.55
CA ASN A 6 -12.26 -8.15 -21.44
C ASN A 6 -10.74 -8.39 -21.48
N GLU A 7 -9.94 -7.32 -21.49
CA GLU A 7 -8.48 -7.38 -21.38
C GLU A 7 -8.03 -8.01 -20.06
N ALA A 8 -8.65 -7.64 -18.94
CA ALA A 8 -8.37 -8.22 -17.63
C ALA A 8 -8.71 -9.71 -17.58
N ARG A 9 -9.86 -10.11 -18.14
CA ARG A 9 -10.29 -11.52 -18.21
C ARG A 9 -9.32 -12.35 -19.06
N GLN A 10 -8.94 -11.85 -20.23
CA GLN A 10 -7.98 -12.53 -21.10
C GLN A 10 -6.63 -12.69 -20.39
N SER A 11 -6.16 -11.65 -19.70
CA SER A 11 -4.91 -11.70 -18.94
C SER A 11 -4.93 -12.76 -17.82
N LEU A 12 -6.07 -12.97 -17.15
CA LEU A 12 -6.23 -14.02 -16.13
C LEU A 12 -6.27 -15.42 -16.75
N GLN A 13 -6.94 -15.58 -17.90
CA GLN A 13 -6.97 -16.84 -18.64
C GLN A 13 -5.58 -17.21 -19.17
N ASP A 14 -4.87 -16.25 -19.75
CA ASP A 14 -3.48 -16.42 -20.22
C ASP A 14 -2.54 -16.75 -19.06
N ALA A 15 -2.86 -16.31 -17.84
CA ALA A 15 -2.11 -16.63 -16.63
C ALA A 15 -2.45 -18.00 -16.03
N GLY A 16 -3.43 -18.73 -16.58
CA GLY A 16 -3.84 -20.05 -16.09
C GLY A 16 -4.68 -20.02 -14.81
N VAL A 17 -5.27 -18.87 -14.47
CA VAL A 17 -6.11 -18.72 -13.28
C VAL A 17 -7.52 -19.22 -13.60
N ASP A 18 -7.93 -20.33 -12.99
CA ASP A 18 -9.27 -20.90 -13.15
C ASP A 18 -10.32 -20.02 -12.46
N ALA A 19 -11.36 -19.66 -13.21
CA ALA A 19 -12.50 -18.87 -12.72
C ALA A 19 -13.33 -19.58 -11.64
N SER A 20 -13.08 -20.86 -11.38
CA SER A 20 -13.73 -21.64 -10.32
C SER A 20 -13.08 -21.48 -8.93
N VAL A 21 -11.87 -20.92 -8.85
CA VAL A 21 -11.20 -20.62 -7.58
C VAL A 21 -11.93 -19.46 -6.91
N PRO A 22 -12.30 -19.53 -5.62
CA PRO A 22 -12.97 -18.46 -4.90
C PRO A 22 -12.02 -17.30 -4.63
N LEU A 23 -11.63 -16.61 -5.70
CA LEU A 23 -10.95 -15.33 -5.76
C LEU A 23 -11.96 -14.22 -5.44
N VAL A 24 -12.69 -14.34 -4.34
CA VAL A 24 -13.78 -13.40 -3.96
C VAL A 24 -13.28 -11.94 -3.87
N ALA A 25 -11.98 -11.73 -3.63
CA ALA A 25 -11.34 -10.42 -3.68
C ALA A 25 -11.23 -9.87 -5.13
N VAL A 26 -10.67 -10.67 -6.04
CA VAL A 26 -10.49 -10.29 -7.46
C VAL A 26 -11.85 -10.27 -8.18
N PHE A 27 -12.78 -11.14 -7.79
CA PHE A 27 -14.16 -11.20 -8.27
C PHE A 27 -15.12 -10.22 -7.59
N ARG A 28 -14.81 -9.58 -6.47
CA ARG A 28 -15.60 -8.40 -6.06
C ARG A 28 -15.27 -7.22 -6.94
N ILE A 29 -14.00 -7.02 -7.28
CA ILE A 29 -13.61 -5.98 -8.24
C ILE A 29 -14.13 -6.34 -9.63
N ILE A 30 -13.84 -7.54 -10.14
CA ILE A 30 -14.32 -7.98 -11.45
C ILE A 30 -15.83 -8.15 -11.49
N GLY A 31 -16.48 -8.71 -10.47
CA GLY A 31 -17.94 -8.84 -10.41
C GLY A 31 -18.65 -7.49 -10.35
N VAL A 32 -18.09 -6.50 -9.64
CA VAL A 32 -18.56 -5.11 -9.69
C VAL A 32 -18.22 -4.45 -11.04
N MET A 33 -17.22 -4.92 -11.78
CA MET A 33 -16.95 -4.43 -13.15
C MET A 33 -17.79 -5.15 -14.22
N GLU A 34 -18.18 -6.41 -13.99
CA GLU A 34 -18.94 -7.29 -14.90
C GLU A 34 -20.43 -6.96 -14.89
N ASP A 35 -20.99 -6.63 -13.72
CA ASP A 35 -22.41 -6.23 -13.60
C ASP A 35 -22.64 -4.74 -13.93
N VAL A 36 -21.57 -4.00 -14.24
CA VAL A 36 -21.64 -2.56 -14.36
C VAL A 36 -21.10 -2.06 -15.71
N VAL A 37 -22.04 -1.90 -16.64
CA VAL A 37 -21.79 -1.47 -18.03
C VAL A 37 -21.47 0.04 -18.15
N GLU A 38 -21.83 0.84 -17.13
CA GLU A 38 -21.58 2.28 -17.09
C GLU A 38 -20.79 2.70 -15.84
N LEU A 39 -19.80 3.59 -16.00
CA LEU A 39 -19.03 4.19 -14.91
C LEU A 39 -19.92 4.77 -13.79
N SER A 40 -21.09 5.32 -14.17
CA SER A 40 -22.10 5.85 -13.26
C SER A 40 -22.64 4.81 -12.27
N ASN A 41 -22.80 3.57 -12.72
CA ASN A 41 -23.28 2.46 -11.90
C ASN A 41 -22.11 1.85 -11.11
N PHE A 42 -20.87 1.92 -11.63
CA PHE A 42 -19.68 1.41 -10.95
C PHE A 42 -19.46 2.23 -9.69
N LEU A 43 -19.50 3.56 -9.85
CA LEU A 43 -19.42 4.53 -8.75
C LEU A 43 -20.53 4.32 -7.71
N LYS A 44 -21.74 3.89 -8.11
CA LYS A 44 -22.83 3.54 -7.19
C LYS A 44 -22.62 2.19 -6.48
N ALA A 45 -21.97 1.23 -7.14
CA ALA A 45 -21.73 -0.10 -6.60
C ALA A 45 -20.53 -0.15 -5.64
N VAL A 46 -19.45 0.60 -5.95
CA VAL A 46 -18.25 0.71 -5.09
C VAL A 46 -18.38 1.76 -3.99
N SER A 47 -19.39 2.63 -4.06
CA SER A 47 -19.73 3.56 -2.98
C SER A 47 -21.09 3.15 -2.41
N PRO A 48 -21.15 2.31 -1.36
CA PRO A 48 -22.41 1.94 -0.70
C PRO A 48 -23.13 3.13 -0.06
N THR A 49 -22.52 4.32 -0.12
CA THR A 49 -22.92 5.53 0.59
C THR A 49 -23.00 6.70 -0.39
N SER A 50 -23.95 6.65 -1.32
CA SER A 50 -24.65 7.90 -1.69
C SER A 50 -25.45 8.35 -0.46
N GLY A 51 -24.75 8.84 0.56
CA GLY A 51 -25.34 9.29 1.81
C GLY A 51 -26.32 10.42 1.53
N ALA A 52 -27.47 10.41 2.22
CA ALA A 52 -28.39 11.53 2.20
C ALA A 52 -27.62 12.82 2.56
N GLY A 53 -27.53 13.77 1.63
CA GLY A 53 -26.82 15.04 1.82
C GLY A 53 -25.60 15.28 0.91
N VAL A 54 -25.18 14.30 0.09
CA VAL A 54 -24.11 14.51 -0.89
C VAL A 54 -24.70 15.13 -2.18
N PRO A 55 -24.20 16.30 -2.65
CA PRO A 55 -24.67 16.89 -3.90
C PRO A 55 -24.48 15.94 -5.11
N PRO A 56 -25.39 15.97 -6.10
CA PRO A 56 -25.22 15.20 -7.34
C PRO A 56 -23.85 15.41 -7.97
N GLY A 57 -23.18 14.32 -8.33
CA GLY A 57 -21.82 14.34 -8.90
C GLY A 57 -20.69 14.44 -7.88
N ARG A 58 -20.98 14.35 -6.58
CA ARG A 58 -19.96 14.22 -5.52
C ARG A 58 -20.07 12.85 -4.87
N MET A 59 -18.96 12.38 -4.29
CA MET A 59 -18.93 11.21 -3.41
C MET A 59 -18.84 11.68 -1.96
N ILE A 60 -19.43 10.92 -1.04
CA ILE A 60 -19.08 11.09 0.38
C ILE A 60 -17.65 10.60 0.55
N ASP A 61 -16.85 11.31 1.36
CA ASP A 61 -15.56 10.77 1.78
C ASP A 61 -15.84 9.47 2.56
N TYR A 62 -15.23 8.36 2.15
CA TYR A 62 -15.33 7.09 2.84
C TYR A 62 -13.92 6.50 3.07
N PRO A 63 -13.50 6.30 4.33
CA PRO A 63 -14.23 6.65 5.55
C PRO A 63 -14.48 8.17 5.67
N ASN A 64 -15.51 8.57 6.41
CA ASN A 64 -15.78 10.00 6.69
C ASN A 64 -14.51 10.67 7.24
N PRO A 65 -14.30 11.98 7.02
CA PRO A 65 -13.12 12.68 7.51
C PRO A 65 -12.97 12.45 9.02
N GLY A 66 -11.92 11.70 9.39
CA GLY A 66 -11.60 11.40 10.77
C GLY A 66 -10.66 12.45 11.34
N VAL A 67 -10.90 12.87 12.59
CA VAL A 67 -9.95 13.70 13.37
C VAL A 67 -8.88 12.85 14.09
N VAL A 68 -8.84 11.56 13.76
CA VAL A 68 -8.08 10.53 14.44
C VAL A 68 -7.43 9.67 13.35
N PRO A 69 -6.13 9.33 13.48
CA PRO A 69 -5.47 8.40 12.57
C PRO A 69 -6.29 7.12 12.47
N SER A 70 -6.16 6.40 11.34
CA SER A 70 -6.71 5.06 11.16
C SER A 70 -6.60 4.27 12.47
N TYR A 71 -7.75 3.89 13.06
CA TYR A 71 -7.83 3.19 14.35
C TYR A 71 -7.30 1.77 14.30
N TYR A 72 -6.93 1.29 13.12
CA TYR A 72 -6.43 -0.05 12.95
C TYR A 72 -4.96 -0.08 13.36
N GLU A 73 -4.67 -0.79 14.45
CA GLU A 73 -3.32 -1.27 14.75
C GLU A 73 -2.96 -2.36 13.74
N SER A 74 -2.80 -2.00 12.45
CA SER A 74 -2.07 -2.84 11.50
C SER A 74 -0.59 -2.77 11.82
N TYR A 75 0.14 -3.84 11.50
CA TYR A 75 1.59 -3.84 11.59
C TYR A 75 2.19 -3.07 10.42
N TRP A 76 1.62 -3.24 9.22
CA TRP A 76 2.16 -2.63 8.02
C TRP A 76 1.16 -2.65 6.85
N ASN A 77 0.98 -1.52 6.18
CA ASN A 77 0.31 -1.45 4.88
C ASN A 77 1.35 -1.59 3.77
N ALA A 78 1.56 -2.83 3.33
CA ALA A 78 2.66 -3.21 2.45
C ALA A 78 2.31 -2.98 0.99
N ILE A 79 3.15 -2.20 0.30
CA ILE A 79 3.11 -1.99 -1.14
C ILE A 79 3.80 -3.18 -1.82
N LEU A 80 3.08 -3.86 -2.70
CA LEU A 80 3.61 -4.99 -3.47
C LEU A 80 4.10 -4.51 -4.84
N PRO A 81 5.40 -4.61 -5.13
CA PRO A 81 5.95 -4.16 -6.40
C PRO A 81 5.50 -5.08 -7.53
N LYS A 82 5.28 -4.49 -8.71
CA LYS A 82 4.89 -5.25 -9.90
C LYS A 82 5.85 -6.38 -10.25
N SER A 83 7.16 -6.17 -10.05
CA SER A 83 8.18 -7.19 -10.30
C SER A 83 8.00 -8.44 -9.45
N TRP A 84 7.59 -8.30 -8.18
CA TRP A 84 7.32 -9.43 -7.30
C TRP A 84 6.10 -10.23 -7.78
N LEU A 85 5.03 -9.55 -8.23
CA LEU A 85 3.86 -10.22 -8.78
C LEU A 85 4.15 -10.98 -10.09
N LEU A 86 5.10 -10.49 -10.89
CA LEU A 86 5.50 -11.15 -12.14
C LEU A 86 6.30 -12.43 -11.89
N ASP A 87 6.90 -12.57 -10.71
CA ASP A 87 7.45 -13.84 -10.23
C ASP A 87 6.30 -14.71 -9.67
N LYS A 88 5.66 -15.46 -10.57
CA LYS A 88 4.47 -16.25 -10.25
C LYS A 88 4.75 -17.37 -9.24
N GLU A 89 5.94 -17.97 -9.28
CA GLU A 89 6.28 -19.06 -8.36
C GLU A 89 6.31 -18.57 -6.91
N ARG A 90 6.85 -17.36 -6.71
CA ARG A 90 6.95 -16.69 -5.41
C ARG A 90 5.61 -16.10 -4.96
N SER A 91 4.95 -15.33 -5.84
CA SER A 91 3.82 -14.49 -5.46
C SER A 91 2.48 -15.23 -5.38
N VAL A 92 2.22 -16.22 -6.24
CA VAL A 92 0.90 -16.88 -6.29
C VAL A 92 0.62 -17.65 -5.01
N SER A 93 1.59 -18.41 -4.52
CA SER A 93 1.43 -19.15 -3.25
C SER A 93 1.21 -18.20 -2.09
N PHE A 94 1.97 -17.10 -2.02
CA PHE A 94 1.81 -16.12 -0.95
C PHE A 94 0.41 -15.49 -0.98
N ILE A 95 -0.05 -15.04 -2.15
CA ILE A 95 -1.36 -14.40 -2.29
C ILE A 95 -2.48 -15.38 -1.96
N HIS A 96 -2.40 -16.61 -2.46
CA HIS A 96 -3.37 -17.66 -2.15
C HIS A 96 -3.46 -17.88 -0.64
N ASP A 97 -2.33 -18.07 0.04
CA ASP A 97 -2.33 -18.21 1.49
C ASP A 97 -2.91 -16.98 2.16
N TYR A 98 -2.47 -15.78 1.80
CA TYR A 98 -2.95 -14.52 2.38
C TYR A 98 -4.47 -14.39 2.33
N VAL A 99 -5.09 -14.65 1.17
CA VAL A 99 -6.55 -14.49 1.00
C VAL A 99 -7.36 -15.64 1.60
N THR A 100 -6.74 -16.79 1.88
CA THR A 100 -7.43 -17.98 2.42
C THR A 100 -7.28 -18.12 3.94
N THR A 101 -6.26 -17.51 4.55
CA THR A 101 -6.05 -17.58 6.01
C THR A 101 -7.06 -16.76 6.81
N ASP A 102 -7.50 -15.61 6.28
CA ASP A 102 -8.54 -14.79 6.92
C ASP A 102 -9.47 -14.21 5.84
N PRO A 103 -10.79 -14.44 5.92
CA PRO A 103 -11.76 -13.82 5.01
C PRO A 103 -11.63 -12.29 4.91
N ILE A 104 -11.14 -11.62 5.96
CA ILE A 104 -10.92 -10.17 5.98
C ILE A 104 -9.81 -9.75 5.00
N HIS A 105 -8.78 -10.56 4.80
CA HIS A 105 -7.66 -10.26 3.90
C HIS A 105 -8.10 -10.09 2.45
N ALA A 106 -9.12 -10.84 2.03
CA ALA A 106 -9.73 -10.70 0.72
C ALA A 106 -10.48 -9.36 0.55
N GLU A 107 -10.95 -8.74 1.64
CA GLU A 107 -11.71 -7.49 1.60
C GLU A 107 -10.81 -6.23 1.61
N TYR A 108 -9.61 -6.32 2.19
CA TYR A 108 -8.68 -5.19 2.31
C TYR A 108 -7.50 -5.24 1.33
N PHE A 109 -7.66 -5.98 0.24
CA PHE A 109 -6.67 -6.07 -0.84
C PHE A 109 -6.87 -4.90 -1.81
N TYR A 110 -6.07 -3.84 -1.67
CA TYR A 110 -6.20 -2.64 -2.50
C TYR A 110 -5.42 -2.78 -3.80
N VAL A 111 -6.09 -2.58 -4.93
CA VAL A 111 -5.44 -2.55 -6.23
C VAL A 111 -4.75 -1.21 -6.43
N LEU A 112 -3.43 -1.26 -6.61
CA LEU A 112 -2.62 -0.16 -7.10
C LEU A 112 -2.26 -0.38 -8.57
N GLY A 113 -1.96 0.69 -9.28
CA GLY A 113 -1.49 0.62 -10.65
C GLY A 113 -2.53 1.02 -11.68
N GLY A 114 -2.46 0.38 -12.85
CA GLY A 114 -3.02 0.94 -14.07
C GLY A 114 -2.11 2.04 -14.61
N ARG A 115 -2.68 3.18 -14.98
CA ARG A 115 -1.93 4.28 -15.59
C ARG A 115 -1.31 5.24 -14.56
N THR A 116 -1.39 4.99 -13.25
CA THR A 116 -0.78 5.87 -12.21
C THR A 116 0.71 6.12 -12.39
N ALA A 117 1.43 5.17 -12.99
CA ALA A 117 2.85 5.31 -13.33
C ALA A 117 3.13 6.27 -14.50
N VAL A 118 2.12 6.62 -15.31
CA VAL A 118 2.28 7.44 -16.54
C VAL A 118 1.34 8.64 -16.61
N ASP A 119 0.14 8.54 -16.05
CA ASP A 119 -0.89 9.57 -15.98
C ASP A 119 -0.68 10.42 -14.72
N HIS A 120 0.50 11.01 -14.60
CA HIS A 120 0.79 12.01 -13.58
C HIS A 120 1.66 13.13 -14.12
N ASP A 121 1.47 14.32 -13.58
CA ASP A 121 2.21 15.54 -13.95
C ASP A 121 3.58 15.65 -13.26
N GLN A 122 4.03 14.58 -12.61
CA GLN A 122 5.25 14.52 -11.77
C GLN A 122 5.23 15.47 -10.55
N ASN A 123 4.10 16.10 -10.21
CA ASN A 123 3.96 16.92 -8.99
C ASN A 123 3.21 16.22 -7.86
N ASN A 124 2.94 14.91 -7.98
CA ASN A 124 2.36 14.14 -6.88
C ASN A 124 3.42 13.75 -5.84
N ALA A 125 3.00 13.65 -4.58
CA ALA A 125 3.85 13.24 -3.46
C ALA A 125 4.01 11.71 -3.33
N ILE A 126 3.49 10.95 -4.31
CA ILE A 126 3.49 9.49 -4.32
C ILE A 126 4.91 9.00 -4.68
N SER A 127 5.45 8.01 -3.98
CA SER A 127 6.77 7.44 -4.31
C SER A 127 6.71 6.63 -5.61
N SER A 128 7.86 6.39 -6.26
CA SER A 128 7.90 5.48 -7.43
C SER A 128 7.44 4.07 -7.05
N SER A 129 7.82 3.59 -5.86
CA SER A 129 7.37 2.30 -5.33
C SER A 129 5.85 2.20 -5.32
N GLN A 130 5.14 3.25 -4.86
CA GLN A 130 3.67 3.23 -4.83
C GLN A 130 3.05 3.46 -6.22
N ARG A 131 3.64 4.32 -7.08
CA ARG A 131 3.12 4.57 -8.43
C ARG A 131 3.17 3.34 -9.34
N GLU A 132 4.21 2.54 -9.18
CA GLU A 132 4.51 1.37 -10.01
C GLU A 132 4.08 0.04 -9.38
N ALA A 133 3.50 0.09 -8.18
CA ALA A 133 2.99 -1.08 -7.48
C ALA A 133 1.76 -1.69 -8.13
N SER A 134 1.54 -2.96 -7.81
CA SER A 134 0.33 -3.68 -8.18
C SER A 134 -0.73 -3.65 -7.09
N PHE A 135 -0.32 -3.74 -5.81
CA PHE A 135 -1.28 -3.86 -4.71
C PHE A 135 -0.76 -3.18 -3.45
N VAL A 136 -1.68 -2.87 -2.54
CA VAL A 136 -1.40 -2.73 -1.10
C VAL A 136 -2.16 -3.81 -0.36
N ILE A 137 -1.46 -4.46 0.57
CA ILE A 137 -2.08 -5.38 1.52
C ILE A 137 -1.76 -4.96 2.95
N PRO A 138 -2.77 -4.84 3.84
CA PRO A 138 -2.50 -4.69 5.25
C PRO A 138 -2.04 -6.02 5.85
N THR A 139 -1.09 -5.96 6.77
CA THR A 139 -0.75 -7.06 7.66
C THR A 139 -1.25 -6.74 9.07
N THR A 140 -1.94 -7.71 9.68
CA THR A 140 -2.61 -7.55 10.99
C THR A 140 -1.90 -8.30 12.10
N ASP A 141 -0.99 -9.21 11.77
CA ASP A 141 -0.17 -9.96 12.71
C ASP A 141 1.32 -9.93 12.36
N LEU A 142 2.15 -10.24 13.36
CA LEU A 142 3.60 -10.19 13.27
C LEU A 142 4.16 -11.24 12.31
N GLU A 143 3.63 -12.46 12.32
CA GLU A 143 4.15 -13.57 11.51
C GLU A 143 3.97 -13.29 10.02
N LEU A 144 2.77 -12.85 9.63
CA LEU A 144 2.47 -12.46 8.27
C LEU A 144 3.33 -11.26 7.82
N THR A 145 3.53 -10.29 8.72
CA THR A 145 4.39 -9.13 8.45
C THR A 145 5.83 -9.56 8.16
N GLU A 146 6.43 -10.39 9.02
CA GLU A 146 7.79 -10.88 8.82
C GLU A 146 7.92 -11.76 7.57
N ARG A 147 6.92 -12.61 7.30
CA ARG A 147 6.88 -13.40 6.06
C ARG A 147 6.91 -12.48 4.83
N LEU A 148 6.10 -11.43 4.83
CA LEU A 148 6.06 -10.49 3.70
C LEU A 148 7.33 -9.64 3.61
N LEU A 149 7.91 -9.22 4.73
CA LEU A 149 9.20 -8.52 4.75
C LEU A 149 10.31 -9.40 4.17
N GLN A 150 10.34 -10.69 4.50
CA GLN A 150 11.24 -11.66 3.89
C GLN A 150 11.02 -11.76 2.37
N GLU A 151 9.76 -11.80 1.92
CA GLU A 151 9.40 -11.84 0.51
C GLU A 151 9.83 -10.59 -0.28
N LEU A 152 9.81 -9.42 0.36
CA LEU A 152 10.07 -8.15 -0.34
C LEU A 152 11.52 -7.68 -0.20
N TYR A 153 12.15 -7.95 0.94
CA TYR A 153 13.46 -7.40 1.29
C TYR A 153 14.55 -8.45 1.53
N GLY A 154 14.22 -9.74 1.61
CA GLY A 154 15.20 -10.78 1.93
C GLY A 154 16.45 -10.76 1.05
N ASP A 155 16.25 -10.70 -0.27
CA ASP A 155 17.36 -10.68 -1.24
C ASP A 155 18.14 -9.36 -1.20
N ILE A 156 17.42 -8.24 -1.03
CA ILE A 156 18.01 -6.90 -0.97
C ILE A 156 18.87 -6.76 0.30
N HIS A 157 18.35 -7.24 1.43
CA HIS A 157 19.05 -7.25 2.70
C HIS A 157 20.28 -8.16 2.65
N ALA A 158 20.12 -9.39 2.15
CA ALA A 158 21.22 -10.36 2.01
C ALA A 158 22.34 -9.86 1.08
N SER A 159 22.04 -8.98 0.12
CA SER A 159 23.05 -8.34 -0.73
C SER A 159 23.94 -7.32 -0.01
N GLY A 160 23.61 -6.96 1.24
CA GLY A 160 24.31 -5.92 2.01
C GLY A 160 23.99 -4.50 1.55
N SER A 161 22.85 -4.29 0.85
CA SER A 161 22.41 -2.96 0.45
C SER A 161 22.21 -2.07 1.68
N SER A 162 22.70 -0.84 1.62
CA SER A 162 22.41 0.20 2.59
C SER A 162 21.28 1.14 2.15
N ASN A 163 20.70 0.91 0.96
CA ASN A 163 19.65 1.74 0.39
C ASN A 163 18.32 1.00 0.52
N PHE A 164 17.56 1.34 1.56
CA PHE A 164 16.24 0.79 1.80
C PHE A 164 15.27 1.26 0.70
N VAL A 165 14.51 0.31 0.16
CA VAL A 165 13.51 0.57 -0.87
C VAL A 165 12.16 0.78 -0.20
N ALA A 166 11.43 1.83 -0.58
CA ALA A 166 10.09 2.08 -0.05
C ALA A 166 9.15 0.89 -0.25
N GLY A 167 8.33 0.61 0.76
CA GLY A 167 7.24 -0.37 0.66
C GLY A 167 6.09 -0.14 1.63
N ALA A 168 6.03 0.98 2.35
CA ALA A 168 4.85 1.35 3.13
C ALA A 168 3.95 2.35 2.39
N GLU A 169 2.66 2.08 2.39
CA GLU A 169 1.61 3.00 1.95
C GLU A 169 1.40 4.08 3.02
N TYR A 170 1.38 5.36 2.65
CA TYR A 170 1.36 6.48 3.62
C TYR A 170 -0.05 6.82 4.15
N ASN A 171 -1.10 6.62 3.36
CA ASN A 171 -2.47 7.02 3.68
C ASN A 171 -3.09 6.21 4.84
N HIS A 172 -2.69 4.95 4.99
CA HIS A 172 -3.20 4.00 5.98
C HIS A 172 -2.24 3.75 7.13
N VAL A 173 -1.23 4.63 7.30
CA VAL A 173 -0.23 4.49 8.36
C VAL A 173 -0.86 4.58 9.73
N GLY A 174 -0.72 3.51 10.52
CA GLY A 174 -1.06 3.50 11.93
C GLY A 174 -0.14 4.43 12.75
N PRO A 175 -0.60 4.99 13.88
CA PRO A 175 0.18 5.96 14.67
C PRO A 175 1.49 5.41 15.26
N ARG A 176 1.64 4.08 15.29
CA ARG A 176 2.82 3.36 15.78
C ARG A 176 3.61 2.64 14.67
N GLU A 177 3.16 2.77 13.43
CA GLU A 177 3.81 2.12 12.29
C GLU A 177 5.13 2.82 11.97
N VAL A 178 6.16 1.98 11.85
CA VAL A 178 7.49 2.30 11.35
C VAL A 178 7.87 1.14 10.43
N GLY A 179 8.94 1.28 9.65
CA GLY A 179 9.45 0.18 8.83
C GLY A 179 10.08 -0.96 9.64
N PRO A 180 10.71 -1.93 8.97
CA PRO A 180 11.38 -3.05 9.63
C PRO A 180 12.60 -2.61 10.45
N LEU A 181 13.28 -3.55 11.09
CA LEU A 181 14.54 -3.27 11.78
C LEU A 181 15.60 -2.78 10.79
N LYS A 182 16.43 -1.80 11.19
CA LYS A 182 17.53 -1.28 10.36
C LYS A 182 18.59 -2.35 10.07
N GLU A 183 18.85 -3.20 11.06
CA GLU A 183 19.87 -4.26 11.00
C GLU A 183 19.38 -5.53 10.30
N ASP A 184 18.06 -5.72 10.19
CA ASP A 184 17.44 -6.87 9.52
C ASP A 184 16.09 -6.47 8.92
N TRP A 185 16.08 -6.23 7.61
CA TRP A 185 14.89 -5.72 6.92
C TRP A 185 13.79 -6.78 6.80
N THR A 186 14.07 -8.03 7.17
CA THR A 186 13.09 -9.13 7.18
C THR A 186 12.31 -9.21 8.50
N LYS A 187 12.70 -8.40 9.49
CA LYS A 187 12.10 -8.39 10.83
C LYS A 187 11.29 -7.14 11.07
N ALA A 188 10.06 -7.33 11.54
CA ALA A 188 9.18 -6.22 11.87
C ALA A 188 9.68 -5.47 13.10
N CYS A 189 9.39 -4.18 13.17
CA CYS A 189 9.72 -3.38 14.36
C CYS A 189 8.77 -3.73 15.52
N PRO A 190 9.26 -4.15 16.70
CA PRO A 190 8.41 -4.56 17.81
C PRO A 190 7.48 -3.46 18.32
N LEU A 191 6.19 -3.76 18.45
CA LEU A 191 5.19 -2.80 18.93
C LEU A 191 5.41 -2.38 20.39
N SER A 192 6.02 -3.24 21.20
CA SER A 192 6.30 -3.02 22.63
C SER A 192 7.47 -2.06 22.89
N TRP A 193 8.29 -1.76 21.89
CA TRP A 193 9.42 -0.84 22.03
C TRP A 193 8.95 0.60 22.22
N SER A 194 9.71 1.35 23.01
CA SER A 194 9.50 2.78 23.17
C SER A 194 9.74 3.53 21.85
N ARG A 195 9.20 4.73 21.74
CA ARG A 195 9.38 5.58 20.55
C ARG A 195 10.86 5.82 20.23
N GLN A 196 11.68 6.05 21.25
CA GLN A 196 13.12 6.24 21.09
C GLN A 196 13.81 4.98 20.57
N GLU A 197 13.51 3.81 21.14
CA GLU A 197 14.07 2.55 20.67
C GLU A 197 13.70 2.27 19.20
N LYS A 198 12.45 2.56 18.81
CA LYS A 198 12.03 2.46 17.41
C LYS A 198 12.77 3.43 16.51
N ALA A 199 12.93 4.69 16.92
CA ALA A 199 13.70 5.68 16.15
C ALA A 199 15.15 5.25 15.93
N ASP A 200 15.76 4.62 16.93
CA ASP A 200 17.15 4.17 16.88
C ASP A 200 17.30 2.90 16.02
N LYS A 201 16.39 1.94 16.16
CA LYS A 201 16.57 0.57 15.64
C LYS A 201 15.70 0.20 14.44
N CYS A 202 14.67 0.97 14.13
CA CYS A 202 13.74 0.68 13.05
C CYS A 202 13.83 1.72 11.93
N ILE A 203 13.60 1.29 10.71
CA ILE A 203 13.46 2.17 9.54
C ILE A 203 12.34 3.17 9.84
N SER A 204 12.61 4.46 9.68
CA SER A 204 11.62 5.50 9.99
C SER A 204 10.38 5.36 9.13
N LEU A 205 9.23 5.87 9.57
CA LEU A 205 8.02 5.91 8.76
C LEU A 205 8.30 6.51 7.37
N GLN A 206 8.97 7.66 7.34
CA GLN A 206 9.26 8.38 6.10
C GLN A 206 10.20 7.57 5.18
N GLU A 207 11.21 6.91 5.74
CA GLU A 207 12.07 6.02 4.96
C GLU A 207 11.31 4.80 4.44
N SER A 208 10.39 4.26 5.24
CA SER A 208 9.53 3.14 4.82
C SER A 208 8.61 3.52 3.66
N THR A 209 8.15 4.76 3.62
CA THR A 209 7.25 5.29 2.57
C THR A 209 7.97 5.74 1.30
N TRP A 210 9.12 6.41 1.42
CA TRP A 210 9.82 7.03 0.29
C TRP A 210 11.16 6.37 -0.08
N GLY A 211 11.65 5.44 0.74
CA GLY A 211 12.96 4.81 0.61
C GLY A 211 14.07 5.76 1.01
N THR A 212 15.27 5.23 1.24
CA THR A 212 16.41 6.05 1.70
C THR A 212 16.72 7.19 0.73
N THR A 213 16.77 6.91 -0.57
CA THR A 213 17.06 7.92 -1.60
C THR A 213 15.96 8.98 -1.73
N GLY A 214 14.69 8.54 -1.72
CA GLY A 214 13.55 9.44 -1.85
C GLY A 214 13.41 10.36 -0.63
N GLN A 215 13.56 9.80 0.57
CA GLN A 215 13.52 10.55 1.81
C GLN A 215 14.64 11.59 1.87
N ALA A 216 15.88 11.23 1.52
CA ALA A 216 17.01 12.17 1.53
C ALA A 216 16.74 13.38 0.60
N LYS A 217 16.20 13.12 -0.60
CA LYS A 217 15.80 14.18 -1.53
C LYS A 217 14.70 15.08 -0.96
N LEU A 218 13.67 14.49 -0.35
CA LEU A 218 12.57 15.24 0.24
C LEU A 218 13.04 16.10 1.42
N ILE A 219 13.94 15.60 2.27
CA ILE A 219 14.55 16.38 3.36
C ILE A 219 15.33 17.57 2.80
N GLN A 220 16.11 17.37 1.74
CA GLN A 220 16.85 18.46 1.10
C GLN A 220 15.90 19.54 0.56
N ILE A 221 14.81 19.14 -0.12
CA ILE A 221 13.80 20.08 -0.62
C ILE A 221 13.16 20.84 0.56
N LYS A 222 12.75 20.11 1.60
CA LYS A 222 12.13 20.67 2.82
C LYS A 222 13.01 21.75 3.44
N HIS A 223 14.30 21.50 3.63
CA HIS A 223 15.23 22.49 4.17
C HIS A 223 15.41 23.71 3.25
N SER A 224 15.29 23.55 1.93
CA SER A 224 15.39 24.68 0.99
C SER A 224 14.15 25.57 1.00
N VAL A 225 12.94 24.99 1.11
CA VAL A 225 11.67 25.72 1.02
C VAL A 225 11.13 26.17 2.37
N ASP A 226 11.48 25.45 3.44
CA ASP A 226 11.07 25.75 4.81
C ASP A 226 12.26 25.60 5.79
N PRO A 227 13.30 26.45 5.65
CA PRO A 227 14.52 26.36 6.45
C PRO A 227 14.30 26.60 7.95
N ASN A 228 13.17 27.20 8.32
CA ASN A 228 12.82 27.51 9.70
C ASN A 228 11.75 26.57 10.27
N SER A 229 11.43 25.47 9.56
CA SER A 229 10.47 24.47 10.05
C SER A 229 9.13 25.09 10.46
N ARG A 230 8.61 26.03 9.68
CA ARG A 230 7.30 26.65 9.94
C ARG A 230 6.15 25.67 9.68
N PHE A 231 6.35 24.71 8.78
CA PHE A 231 5.38 23.68 8.45
C PHE A 231 5.80 22.35 9.08
N GLN A 232 5.44 22.15 10.35
CA GLN A 232 5.74 20.93 11.10
C GLN A 232 4.46 20.12 11.29
N CYS A 233 4.53 18.84 10.94
CA CYS A 233 3.46 17.88 11.19
C CYS A 233 4.06 16.53 11.59
N TYR A 234 3.42 15.86 12.54
CA TYR A 234 3.84 14.54 12.99
C TYR A 234 3.91 13.57 11.82
N GLY A 235 5.03 12.83 11.70
CA GLY A 235 5.23 11.87 10.62
C GLY A 235 5.62 12.49 9.27
N CYS A 236 5.65 13.82 9.14
CA CYS A 236 6.03 14.48 7.89
C CYS A 236 7.55 14.50 7.66
N VAL A 237 7.94 14.77 6.41
CA VAL A 237 9.35 14.98 6.03
C VAL A 237 9.94 16.17 6.79
N GLY A 238 11.10 15.95 7.41
CA GLY A 238 11.80 16.97 8.21
C GLY A 238 11.12 17.25 9.55
N TYR A 239 10.24 16.35 10.01
CA TYR A 239 9.74 16.40 11.38
C TYR A 239 10.88 16.17 12.36
N VAL A 240 11.03 17.10 13.31
CA VAL A 240 11.98 17.01 14.42
C VAL A 240 11.15 16.92 15.69
N GLU A 241 11.38 15.89 16.50
CA GLU A 241 10.74 15.75 17.82
C GLU A 241 11.25 16.77 18.84
#